data_AF-L0PDG1-F1
#
_entry.id   AF-L0PDG1-F1
#
_cell.length_a   1.000
_cell.length_b   1.000
_cell.length_c   1.000
_cell.angle_alpha   90.00
_cell.angle_beta   90.00
_cell.angle_gamma   90.00
#
_symmetry.space_group_name_H-M   'P 1'
#
loop_
_entity.id
_entity.type
_entity.pdbx_description
1 polymer ?
#
loop_
_entity_poly.entity_id
_entity_poly.type
_entity_poly.pdbx_seq_one_letter_code
_entity_poly.pdbx_strand_id
1 'polypeptide(L)' 'MQYVGKAFGTMSRTWSSINPATLSGAIDVIVIEQANGDLACSPFHVRFGKFSMLRPSEKKVTFRVNNEVVQVFDEIGR' A
#
# COMPACT_ATOMS: atom_id res chain seq x y z
N MET A 1 -3.57 -24.70 -34.38
CA MET A 1 -4.21 -24.60 -33.05
C MET A 1 -3.21 -24.89 -31.93
N GLN A 2 -2.24 -23.99 -31.68
CA GLN A 2 -1.24 -24.18 -30.61
C GLN A 2 -0.93 -22.87 -29.83
N TYR A 3 -1.49 -21.74 -30.26
CA TYR A 3 -1.27 -20.43 -29.66
C TYR A 3 -2.18 -20.17 -28.45
N VAL A 4 -3.41 -20.72 -28.47
CA VAL A 4 -4.41 -20.52 -27.42
C VAL A 4 -3.92 -21.10 -26.07
N GLY A 5 -3.32 -22.30 -26.08
CA GLY A 5 -2.77 -22.92 -24.87
C GLY A 5 -1.57 -22.17 -24.24
N LYS A 6 -0.79 -21.44 -25.05
CA LYS A 6 0.34 -20.61 -24.56
C LYS A 6 -0.15 -19.32 -23.91
N ALA A 7 -1.24 -18.73 -24.41
CA ALA A 7 -1.85 -17.54 -23.81
C ALA A 7 -2.43 -17.83 -22.41
N PHE A 8 -3.21 -18.90 -22.27
CA PHE A 8 -3.79 -19.30 -20.98
C PHE A 8 -2.72 -19.74 -19.95
N GLY A 9 -1.66 -20.43 -20.38
CA GLY A 9 -0.56 -20.85 -19.51
C GLY A 9 0.37 -19.70 -19.05
N THR A 10 0.32 -18.55 -19.71
CA THR A 10 1.04 -17.32 -19.30
C THR A 10 0.22 -16.55 -18.26
N MET A 11 -1.10 -16.44 -18.47
CA MET A 11 -2.02 -15.77 -17.53
C MET A 11 -2.14 -16.51 -16.18
N SER A 12 -2.20 -17.85 -16.21
CA SER A 12 -2.21 -18.69 -15.00
C SER A 12 -0.90 -18.56 -14.19
N ARG A 13 0.24 -18.46 -14.88
CA ARG A 13 1.54 -18.23 -14.22
C ARG A 13 1.62 -16.86 -13.54
N THR A 14 1.18 -15.79 -14.21
CA THR A 14 1.10 -14.45 -13.61
C THR A 14 0.17 -14.38 -12.40
N TRP A 15 -0.91 -15.19 -12.35
CA TRP A 15 -1.81 -15.27 -11.20
C TRP A 15 -1.18 -16.03 -10.02
N SER A 16 -0.45 -17.11 -10.30
CA SER A 16 0.27 -17.89 -9.28
C SER A 16 1.57 -17.25 -8.79
N SER A 17 2.11 -16.27 -9.52
CA SER A 17 3.39 -15.61 -9.24
C SER A 17 3.23 -14.17 -8.77
N ILE A 18 2.07 -13.79 -8.23
CA ILE A 18 1.87 -12.48 -7.60
C ILE A 18 2.83 -12.42 -6.40
N ASN A 19 4.04 -11.92 -6.66
CA ASN A 19 5.06 -11.69 -5.67
C ASN A 19 4.45 -10.80 -4.58
N PRO A 20 4.61 -11.11 -3.28
CA PRO A 20 4.16 -10.24 -2.20
C PRO A 20 4.58 -8.76 -2.37
N ALA A 21 5.70 -8.50 -3.05
CA ALA A 21 6.17 -7.15 -3.40
C ALA A 21 5.27 -6.37 -4.39
N THR A 22 4.32 -7.04 -5.03
CA THR A 22 3.33 -6.44 -5.94
C THR A 22 2.03 -6.07 -5.23
N LEU A 23 1.84 -6.50 -3.98
CA LEU A 23 0.65 -6.21 -3.18
C LEU A 23 0.83 -4.96 -2.31
N SER A 24 -0.09 -4.01 -2.44
CA SER A 24 -0.24 -2.92 -1.47
C SER A 24 -0.71 -3.46 -0.12
N GLY A 25 -0.37 -2.75 0.95
CA GLY A 25 -0.82 -3.11 2.29
C GLY A 25 -0.52 -2.03 3.31
N ALA A 26 -1.18 -2.14 4.45
CA ALA A 26 -0.95 -1.33 5.63
C ALA A 26 -0.92 -2.25 6.85
N ILE A 27 -0.25 -1.82 7.91
CA ILE A 27 -0.38 -2.46 9.22
C ILE A 27 -1.47 -1.76 10.03
N ASP A 28 -2.13 -2.51 10.90
CA ASP A 28 -3.08 -1.95 11.85
C ASP A 28 -2.34 -1.03 12.83
N VAL A 29 -2.97 0.10 13.16
CA VAL A 29 -2.43 1.05 14.13
C VAL A 29 -3.39 1.19 15.29
N ILE A 30 -2.84 1.08 16.50
CA ILE A 30 -3.55 1.29 17.76
C ILE A 30 -3.07 2.62 18.33
N VAL A 31 -4.02 3.45 18.78
CA VAL A 31 -3.76 4.74 19.43
C VAL A 31 -4.33 4.69 20.84
N ILE A 32 -3.56 5.18 21.81
CA ILE A 32 -3.98 5.33 23.21
C ILE A 32 -3.75 6.76 23.68
N GLU A 33 -4.61 7.23 24.57
CA GLU A 33 -4.47 8.49 25.28
C GLU A 33 -3.75 8.26 26.61
N GLN A 34 -2.70 9.02 26.86
CA GLN A 34 -1.91 8.98 28.09
C GLN A 34 -2.59 9.82 29.18
N ALA A 35 -2.18 9.63 30.44
CA ALA A 35 -2.75 10.35 31.58
C ALA A 35 -2.59 11.89 31.50
N ASN A 36 -1.62 12.37 30.72
CA ASN A 36 -1.38 13.79 30.48
C ASN A 36 -2.16 14.36 29.27
N GLY A 37 -2.99 13.54 28.61
CA GLY A 37 -3.75 13.91 27.41
C GLY A 37 -2.99 13.73 26.09
N ASP A 38 -1.72 13.32 26.12
CA ASP A 38 -0.97 13.04 24.88
C ASP A 38 -1.43 11.74 24.23
N LEU A 39 -1.41 11.69 22.90
CA LEU A 39 -1.71 10.48 22.14
C LEU A 39 -0.41 9.76 21.76
N ALA A 40 -0.37 8.45 22.00
CA ALA A 40 0.71 7.57 21.56
C ALA A 40 0.15 6.47 20.65
N CYS A 41 0.90 6.11 19.61
CA CYS A 41 0.47 5.09 18.65
C CYS A 41 1.53 4.02 18.40
N SER A 42 1.07 2.84 17.97
CA SER A 42 1.95 1.84 17.36
C SER A 42 2.52 2.38 16.04
N PRO A 43 3.65 1.85 15.54
CA PRO A 43 4.24 2.31 14.29
C PRO A 43 3.23 2.31 13.14
N PHE A 44 3.28 3.34 12.30
CA PHE A 44 2.48 3.44 11.09
C PHE A 44 3.34 3.05 9.88
N HIS A 45 2.91 2.03 9.13
CA HIS A 45 3.62 1.58 7.94
C HIS A 45 2.65 1.22 6.82
N VAL A 46 2.84 1.83 5.66
CA VAL A 46 2.13 1.50 4.43
C VAL A 46 3.14 1.11 3.35
N ARG A 47 2.79 0.09 2.59
CA ARG A 47 3.53 -0.32 1.40
C ARG A 47 2.65 -0.18 0.18
N PHE A 48 3.24 0.33 -0.89
CA PHE A 48 2.59 0.41 -2.18
C PHE A 48 3.25 -0.62 -3.10
N GLY A 49 2.45 -1.48 -3.72
CA GLY A 49 2.95 -2.53 -4.58
C GLY A 49 3.64 -1.95 -5.83
N LYS A 50 4.63 -2.68 -6.35
CA LYS A 50 5.49 -2.24 -7.48
C LYS A 50 4.72 -1.77 -8.73
N PHE A 51 3.53 -2.32 -9.01
CA PHE A 51 2.72 -1.89 -10.17
C PHE A 51 1.91 -0.60 -9.92
N SER A 52 1.70 -0.22 -8.66
CA SER A 52 1.04 1.04 -8.30
C SER A 52 1.96 2.26 -8.34
N MET A 53 3.28 2.04 -8.42
CA MET A 53 4.34 3.04 -8.26
C MET A 53 5.33 3.09 -9.44
N LEU A 54 4.84 3.00 -10.70
CA LEU A 54 5.71 3.14 -11.87
C LEU A 54 6.39 4.52 -11.97
N ARG A 55 5.83 5.54 -11.31
CA ARG A 55 6.43 6.88 -11.11
C ARG A 55 6.05 7.41 -9.72
N PRO A 56 6.83 7.10 -8.67
CA PRO A 56 6.49 7.45 -7.29
C PRO A 56 6.37 8.96 -7.07
N SER A 57 7.23 9.76 -7.70
CA SER A 57 7.26 11.22 -7.58
C SER A 57 6.01 11.93 -8.11
N GLU A 58 5.24 11.28 -8.98
CA GLU A 58 3.98 11.81 -9.52
C GLU A 58 2.76 11.41 -8.68
N LYS A 59 2.92 10.54 -7.69
CA LYS A 59 1.82 10.00 -6.88
C LYS A 59 1.80 10.66 -5.50
N LYS A 60 0.83 11.56 -5.28
CA LYS A 60 0.54 12.12 -3.96
C LYS A 60 -0.30 11.13 -3.14
N VAL A 61 0.09 10.94 -1.88
CA VAL A 61 -0.69 10.16 -0.91
C VAL A 61 -1.58 11.12 -0.13
N THR A 62 -2.84 10.74 0.07
CA THR A 62 -3.80 11.49 0.88
C THR A 62 -4.30 10.59 1.99
N PHE A 63 -4.24 11.10 3.22
CA PHE A 63 -4.72 10.40 4.40
C PHE A 63 -6.15 10.82 4.71
N ARG A 64 -6.98 9.86 5.11
CA ARG A 64 -8.34 10.11 5.58
C ARG A 64 -8.60 9.36 6.88
N VAL A 65 -9.15 10.05 7.86
CA VAL A 65 -9.58 9.47 9.14
C VAL A 65 -11.08 9.73 9.27
N ASN A 66 -11.88 8.69 9.50
CA ASN A 66 -13.34 8.80 9.58
C ASN A 66 -13.95 9.60 8.41
N ASN A 67 -13.44 9.34 7.21
CA ASN A 67 -13.82 9.98 5.93
C ASN A 67 -13.39 11.43 5.74
N GLU A 68 -12.68 12.04 6.70
CA GLU A 68 -12.16 13.40 6.59
C GLU A 68 -10.71 13.41 6.11
N VAL A 69 -10.39 14.31 5.18
CA VAL A 69 -9.01 14.46 4.67
C VAL A 69 -8.15 15.13 5.72
N VAL A 70 -7.08 14.46 6.11
CA VAL A 70 -6.10 14.97 7.07
C VAL A 70 -4.87 15.47 6.31
N GLN A 71 -4.40 16.66 6.67
CA GLN A 71 -3.11 17.15 6.21
C GLN A 71 -2.02 16.45 7.01
N VAL A 72 -1.22 15.64 6.32
CA VAL A 72 -0.08 14.95 6.89
C VAL A 72 1.17 15.49 6.21
N PHE A 73 2.14 15.91 7.02
CA PHE A 73 3.46 16.31 6.55
C PHE A 73 4.31 15.05 6.39
N ASP A 74 4.02 14.24 5.38
CA ASP A 74 4.82 13.05 5.09
C ASP A 74 5.62 13.26 3.80
N GLU A 75 6.94 13.28 3.91
CA GLU A 75 7.84 13.15 2.76
C GLU A 75 7.76 11.69 2.30
N ILE A 76 7.08 11.43 1.18
CA ILE A 76 7.00 10.09 0.60
C ILE A 76 8.39 9.69 0.10
N GLY A 77 9.17 9.05 0.97
CA GLY A 77 10.42 8.36 0.65
C GLY A 77 11.64 9.28 0.44
N ARG A 78 12.68 9.03 1.24
CA ARG A 78 14.04 8.93 0.69
C ARG A 78 14.26 7.52 0.17
#